data_AF-A0A820QU82-F1
#
_entry.id   AF-A0A820QU82-F1
#
_cell.length_a   1.000
_cell.length_b   1.000
_cell.length_c   1.000
_cell.angle_alpha   90.00
_cell.angle_beta   90.00
_cell.angle_gamma   90.00
#
_symmetry.space_group_name_H-M   'P 1'
#
loop_
_entity.id
_entity.type
_entity.pdbx_description
1 polymer ?
#
loop_
_entity_poly.entity_id
_entity_poly.type
_entity_poly.pdbx_seq_one_letter_code
_entity_poly.pdbx_strand_id
1 'polypeptide(L)'
;IHAEFQLNTPPYHPFWYIPGLFQGRLIIRDDASELTYFQMYVPTDKRLNVDMEWIVERGGPSTSMEVDIGYMSQMELRSAAPSINMNETGITSEQFITSMNESLYSSLLKSFNTIDDNFENEKEIFDLLERKFYPFKEIPYYEYRQAFKKAEETNKLVHIIVLWVLESSAVLNLLREYFVSTWALVVDLKAIISNQTNDAIKDSQRAKQALDNYAFPVESLIQKIDGTVISKLNANDLLDTPSKTEEFLNKDITIQRYVHFLEEALNRQK
;
A
#
# COMPACT_ATOMS: atom_id res chain seq x y z
N ILE A 1 2.23 2.63 -17.77
CA ILE A 1 1.34 1.57 -18.31
C ILE A 1 0.01 1.74 -17.60
N HIS A 2 -1.08 1.79 -18.35
CA HIS A 2 -2.44 1.94 -17.83
C HIS A 2 -3.22 0.68 -18.21
N ALA A 3 -3.91 0.08 -17.26
CA ALA A 3 -4.73 -1.10 -17.50
C ALA A 3 -6.02 -0.99 -16.67
N GLU A 4 -7.11 -1.41 -17.29
CA GLU A 4 -8.44 -1.44 -16.67
C GLU A 4 -9.06 -2.81 -16.94
N PHE A 5 -9.78 -3.34 -15.96
CA PHE A 5 -10.47 -4.62 -16.08
C PHE A 5 -11.97 -4.39 -16.02
N GLN A 6 -12.70 -4.94 -16.99
CA GLN A 6 -14.14 -4.92 -16.95
C GLN A 6 -14.63 -5.99 -15.96
N LEU A 7 -15.34 -5.56 -14.92
CA LEU A 7 -15.83 -6.44 -13.85
C LEU A 7 -17.13 -7.16 -14.21
N ASN A 8 -17.89 -6.62 -15.16
CA ASN A 8 -19.15 -7.17 -15.61
C ASN A 8 -19.03 -7.79 -17.00
N THR A 9 -19.91 -8.75 -17.29
CA THR A 9 -20.04 -9.31 -18.63
C THR A 9 -20.61 -8.25 -19.60
N PRO A 10 -19.97 -8.00 -20.76
CA PRO A 10 -20.55 -7.18 -21.83
C PRO A 10 -21.95 -7.69 -22.23
N PRO A 11 -22.87 -6.85 -22.76
CA PRO A 11 -22.64 -5.49 -23.28
C PRO A 11 -23.24 -4.35 -22.43
N TYR A 12 -23.88 -4.62 -21.30
CA TYR A 12 -24.65 -3.60 -20.58
C TYR A 12 -23.83 -2.95 -19.47
N HIS A 13 -23.66 -1.63 -19.55
CA HIS A 13 -23.00 -0.76 -18.56
C HIS A 13 -21.62 -1.27 -18.13
N PRO A 14 -20.53 -0.99 -18.87
CA PRO A 14 -19.22 -1.53 -18.52
C PRO A 14 -18.74 -0.95 -17.18
N PHE A 15 -18.55 -1.82 -16.21
CA PHE A 15 -18.01 -1.56 -14.88
C PHE A 15 -16.50 -1.74 -14.95
N TRP A 16 -15.76 -0.65 -15.12
CA TRP A 16 -14.30 -0.70 -15.19
C TRP A 16 -13.68 -0.55 -13.81
N TYR A 17 -12.74 -1.44 -13.52
CA TYR A 17 -11.88 -1.37 -12.35
C TYR A 17 -10.46 -1.01 -12.77
N ILE A 18 -9.91 0.01 -12.12
CA ILE A 18 -8.54 0.48 -12.33
C ILE A 18 -7.77 0.16 -11.05
N PRO A 19 -6.93 -0.89 -11.05
CA PRO A 19 -6.10 -1.21 -9.90
C PRO A 19 -5.14 -0.05 -9.58
N GLY A 20 -5.03 0.30 -8.30
CA GLY A 20 -4.03 1.26 -7.82
C GLY A 20 -2.61 0.66 -7.77
N LEU A 21 -2.49 -0.65 -7.94
CA LEU A 21 -1.23 -1.39 -7.93
C LEU A 21 -1.30 -2.58 -8.88
N PHE A 22 -0.22 -2.79 -9.63
CA PHE A 22 0.03 -3.97 -10.42
C PHE A 22 1.36 -4.59 -10.01
N GLN A 23 1.46 -5.91 -10.13
CA GLN A 23 2.71 -6.66 -10.06
C GLN A 23 2.90 -7.42 -11.37
N GLY A 24 4.12 -7.77 -11.72
CA GLY A 24 4.37 -8.46 -12.97
C GLY A 24 5.84 -8.57 -13.31
N ARG A 25 6.11 -9.06 -14.51
CA ARG A 25 7.45 -9.30 -15.02
C ARG A 25 7.55 -8.73 -16.43
N LEU A 26 8.65 -8.02 -16.66
CA LEU A 26 9.07 -7.52 -17.97
C LEU A 26 10.40 -8.15 -18.31
N ILE A 27 10.54 -8.66 -19.52
CA ILE A 27 11.83 -9.13 -20.04
C ILE A 27 12.10 -8.32 -21.28
N ILE A 28 13.19 -7.57 -21.21
CA ILE A 28 13.60 -6.61 -22.24
C ILE A 28 14.96 -7.07 -22.72
N ARG A 29 15.22 -6.94 -24.02
CA ARG A 29 16.58 -7.11 -24.56
C ARG A 29 17.54 -6.12 -23.89
N ASP A 30 18.80 -6.52 -23.83
CA ASP A 30 19.89 -5.76 -23.20
C ASP A 30 20.06 -4.34 -23.80
N ASP A 31 19.84 -4.21 -25.11
CA ASP A 31 19.83 -2.95 -25.86
C ASP A 31 18.54 -2.13 -25.70
N ALA A 32 17.59 -2.59 -24.88
CA ALA A 32 16.27 -2.01 -24.67
C ALA A 32 15.41 -1.85 -25.95
N SER A 33 15.78 -2.50 -27.05
CA SER A 33 15.07 -2.33 -28.33
C SER A 33 13.71 -3.03 -28.36
N GLU A 34 13.52 -4.05 -27.52
CA GLU A 34 12.42 -4.99 -27.63
C GLU A 34 12.04 -5.58 -26.27
N LEU A 35 10.75 -5.56 -25.97
CA LEU A 35 10.14 -6.29 -24.86
C LEU A 35 9.77 -7.69 -25.34
N THR A 36 10.44 -8.73 -24.84
CA THR A 36 10.22 -10.12 -25.26
C THR A 36 9.16 -10.83 -24.43
N TYR A 37 8.89 -10.34 -23.22
CA TYR A 37 7.86 -10.87 -22.33
C TYR A 37 7.23 -9.77 -21.50
N PHE A 38 5.90 -9.80 -21.43
CA PHE A 38 5.08 -8.91 -20.61
C PHE A 38 4.11 -9.74 -19.77
N GLN A 39 4.15 -9.52 -18.47
CA GLN A 39 3.14 -10.00 -17.55
C GLN A 39 2.81 -8.89 -16.56
N MET A 40 1.53 -8.66 -16.34
CA MET A 40 1.02 -7.67 -15.40
C MET A 40 -0.27 -8.21 -14.79
N TYR A 41 -0.36 -8.27 -13.47
CA TYR A 41 -1.53 -8.76 -12.76
C TYR A 41 -1.79 -7.93 -11.51
N VAL A 42 -3.03 -8.01 -11.02
CA VAL A 42 -3.39 -7.45 -9.70
C VAL A 42 -2.92 -8.42 -8.62
N PRO A 43 -2.10 -8.00 -7.65
CA PRO A 43 -1.61 -8.90 -6.59
C PRO A 43 -2.77 -9.54 -5.82
N THR A 44 -2.71 -10.86 -5.65
CA THR A 44 -3.74 -11.66 -4.95
C THR A 44 -3.29 -12.15 -3.58
N ASP A 45 -2.03 -11.94 -3.22
CA ASP A 45 -1.43 -12.25 -1.93
C ASP A 45 -1.98 -11.37 -0.79
N LYS A 46 -2.60 -10.24 -1.14
CA LYS A 46 -3.29 -9.35 -0.21
C LYS A 46 -4.77 -9.27 -0.57
N ARG A 47 -5.63 -9.27 0.45
CA ARG A 47 -7.06 -9.01 0.25
C ARG A 47 -7.21 -7.58 -0.28
N LEU A 48 -7.78 -7.44 -1.46
CA LEU A 48 -8.11 -6.15 -2.03
C LEU A 48 -9.47 -5.70 -1.48
N ASN A 49 -9.47 -4.61 -0.74
CA ASN A 49 -10.71 -3.94 -0.37
C ASN A 49 -11.15 -3.10 -1.58
N VAL A 50 -12.16 -3.57 -2.31
CA VAL A 50 -12.84 -2.75 -3.32
C VAL A 50 -14.05 -2.12 -2.66
N ASP A 51 -13.97 -0.81 -2.44
CA ASP A 51 -15.11 -0.05 -1.97
C ASP A 51 -16.09 0.17 -3.13
N MET A 52 -17.27 -0.45 -3.05
CA MET A 52 -18.35 -0.33 -4.04
C MET A 52 -19.49 0.56 -3.52
N GLU A 53 -19.17 1.63 -2.80
CA GLU A 53 -20.11 2.62 -2.21
C GLU A 53 -21.20 3.19 -3.16
N TRP A 54 -21.10 2.98 -4.47
CA TRP A 54 -21.99 3.53 -5.49
C TRP A 54 -23.19 2.64 -5.85
N ILE A 55 -23.27 1.39 -5.37
CA ILE A 55 -24.43 0.50 -5.58
C ILE A 55 -25.50 0.65 -4.46
N VAL A 56 -25.26 1.52 -3.48
CA VAL A 56 -26.26 1.78 -2.43
C VAL A 56 -27.34 2.72 -2.98
N GLU A 57 -28.59 2.23 -3.06
CA GLU A 57 -29.74 3.09 -3.34
C GLU A 57 -29.74 4.28 -2.37
N ARG A 58 -29.65 5.50 -2.92
CA ARG A 58 -29.78 6.73 -2.15
C ARG A 58 -31.18 6.79 -1.53
N GLY A 59 -31.36 6.36 -0.28
CA GLY A 59 -32.54 6.77 0.51
C GLY A 59 -33.14 5.84 1.55
N GLY A 60 -32.39 4.98 2.25
CA GLY A 60 -32.91 4.19 3.38
C GLY A 60 -32.17 4.46 4.70
N PRO A 61 -32.85 4.76 5.83
CA PRO A 61 -32.20 5.09 7.10
C PRO A 61 -31.61 3.88 7.86
N SER A 62 -31.41 2.74 7.19
CA SER A 62 -30.97 1.49 7.82
C SER A 62 -30.21 0.53 6.89
N THR A 63 -29.49 1.03 5.89
CA THR A 63 -28.61 0.16 5.10
C THR A 63 -27.28 -0.02 5.83
N SER A 64 -27.05 -1.23 6.34
CA SER A 64 -25.72 -1.69 6.73
C SER A 64 -24.76 -1.36 5.59
N MET A 65 -23.74 -0.54 5.83
CA MET A 65 -22.64 -0.32 4.89
C MET A 65 -21.75 -1.56 4.85
N GLU A 66 -22.35 -2.71 4.54
CA GLU A 66 -21.63 -3.96 4.37
C GLU A 66 -21.07 -3.96 2.94
N VAL A 67 -19.79 -3.62 2.84
CA VAL A 67 -18.99 -3.79 1.63
C VAL A 67 -18.88 -5.28 1.33
N ASP A 68 -19.38 -5.69 0.17
CA ASP A 68 -19.31 -7.10 -0.26
C ASP A 68 -17.85 -7.44 -0.63
N ILE A 69 -17.23 -8.30 0.18
CA ILE A 69 -15.86 -8.77 -0.02
C ILE A 69 -15.92 -9.98 -0.97
N GLY A 70 -16.17 -9.71 -2.24
CA GLY A 70 -16.22 -10.73 -3.28
C GLY A 70 -14.83 -11.28 -3.65
N TYR A 71 -14.78 -12.53 -4.11
CA TYR A 71 -13.61 -13.11 -4.76
C TYR A 71 -13.56 -12.64 -6.22
N MET A 72 -12.54 -11.88 -6.60
CA MET A 72 -12.34 -11.46 -7.99
C MET A 72 -11.50 -12.50 -8.74
N SER A 73 -11.92 -12.85 -9.97
CA SER A 73 -11.10 -13.67 -10.86
C SER A 73 -9.75 -13.00 -11.12
N GLN A 74 -8.69 -13.79 -11.33
CA GLN A 74 -7.34 -13.32 -11.62
C GLN A 74 -7.36 -12.28 -12.74
N MET A 75 -7.01 -11.05 -12.39
CA MET A 75 -6.88 -9.93 -13.32
C MET A 75 -5.45 -9.87 -13.81
N GLU A 76 -5.22 -10.37 -15.02
CA GLU A 76 -3.89 -10.49 -15.60
C GLU A 76 -3.90 -10.14 -17.10
N LEU A 77 -2.86 -9.42 -17.51
CA LEU A 77 -2.45 -9.22 -18.89
C LEU A 77 -1.13 -9.94 -19.10
N ARG A 78 -1.09 -10.88 -20.05
CA ARG A 78 0.12 -11.64 -20.39
C ARG A 78 0.34 -11.65 -21.90
N SER A 79 1.53 -11.25 -22.32
CA SER A 79 2.03 -11.42 -23.68
C SER A 79 3.42 -12.06 -23.63
N ALA A 80 3.56 -13.22 -24.27
CA ALA A 80 4.85 -13.85 -24.53
C ALA A 80 5.33 -13.59 -25.97
N ALA A 81 4.70 -12.65 -26.67
CA ALA A 81 5.12 -12.21 -28.00
C ALA A 81 6.01 -10.96 -27.87
N PRO A 82 7.10 -10.88 -28.66
CA PRO A 82 7.93 -9.69 -28.65
C PRO A 82 7.18 -8.43 -29.11
N SER A 83 7.52 -7.30 -28.52
CA SER A 83 6.97 -6.01 -28.91
C SER A 83 7.44 -5.62 -30.30
N ILE A 84 6.54 -5.08 -31.10
CA ILE A 84 6.85 -4.60 -32.44
C ILE A 84 6.78 -3.07 -32.45
N ASN A 85 7.83 -2.44 -32.97
CA ASN A 85 7.84 -1.00 -33.18
C ASN A 85 6.97 -0.66 -34.40
N MET A 86 5.76 -0.17 -34.16
CA MET A 86 4.82 0.17 -35.24
C MET A 86 5.35 1.27 -36.18
N ASN A 87 6.28 2.12 -35.71
CA ASN A 87 6.89 3.16 -36.55
C ASN A 87 7.85 2.58 -37.60
N GLU A 88 8.43 1.40 -37.36
CA GLU A 88 9.39 0.75 -38.26
C GLU A 88 8.71 -0.18 -39.27
N THR A 89 7.54 -0.74 -38.92
CA THR A 89 6.84 -1.71 -39.76
C THR A 89 5.83 -1.07 -40.72
N GLY A 90 5.40 0.17 -40.46
CA GLY A 90 4.38 0.86 -41.25
C GLY A 90 2.99 0.21 -41.16
N ILE A 91 2.81 -0.73 -40.22
CA ILE A 91 1.57 -1.49 -40.01
C ILE A 91 0.69 -0.74 -39.01
N THR A 92 -0.58 -0.50 -39.36
CA THR A 92 -1.54 0.11 -38.45
C THR A 92 -2.05 -0.90 -37.41
N SER A 93 -2.49 -0.42 -36.24
CA SER A 93 -2.99 -1.25 -35.14
C SER A 93 -4.08 -2.25 -35.58
N GLU A 94 -4.92 -1.89 -36.55
CA GLU A 94 -5.96 -2.76 -37.13
C GLU A 94 -5.39 -3.91 -37.97
N GLN A 95 -4.34 -3.65 -38.78
CA GLN A 95 -3.71 -4.65 -39.63
C GLN A 95 -2.90 -5.69 -38.81
N PHE A 96 -2.41 -5.28 -37.64
CA PHE A 96 -1.67 -6.16 -36.74
C PHE A 96 -2.57 -7.23 -36.09
N ILE A 97 -3.78 -6.85 -35.65
CA ILE A 97 -4.73 -7.77 -34.99
C ILE A 97 -5.21 -8.87 -35.95
N THR A 98 -5.28 -8.59 -37.26
CA THR A 98 -5.77 -9.56 -38.26
C THR A 98 -4.69 -10.55 -38.75
N SER A 99 -3.40 -10.28 -38.53
CA SER A 99 -2.29 -11.02 -39.17
C SER A 99 -1.54 -12.00 -38.26
N MET A 100 -1.87 -12.08 -36.97
CA MET A 100 -1.29 -13.09 -36.08
C MET A 100 -1.85 -14.49 -36.40
N ASN A 101 -1.08 -15.26 -37.17
CA ASN A 101 -1.31 -16.69 -37.36
C ASN A 101 -1.04 -17.43 -36.02
N GLU A 102 -2.01 -18.19 -35.52
CA GLU A 102 -1.91 -18.97 -34.26
C GLU A 102 -0.66 -19.87 -34.18
N SER A 103 -0.14 -20.34 -35.32
CA SER A 103 1.07 -21.17 -35.36
C SER A 103 2.34 -20.42 -34.96
N LEU A 104 2.42 -19.11 -35.24
CA LEU A 104 3.57 -18.27 -34.91
C LEU A 104 3.54 -17.87 -33.43
N TYR A 105 2.33 -17.59 -32.92
CA TYR A 105 2.07 -17.35 -31.49
C TYR A 105 2.44 -18.55 -30.61
N SER A 106 2.02 -19.76 -31.01
CA SER A 106 2.31 -21.01 -30.28
C SER A 106 3.78 -21.42 -30.32
N SER A 107 4.52 -21.08 -31.38
CA SER A 107 5.97 -21.32 -31.49
C SER A 107 6.78 -20.37 -30.60
N LEU A 108 6.42 -19.08 -30.55
CA LEU A 108 7.04 -18.10 -29.67
C LEU A 108 6.83 -18.47 -28.20
N LEU A 109 5.59 -18.81 -27.80
CA LEU A 109 5.25 -19.30 -26.45
C LEU A 109 6.12 -20.47 -25.98
N LYS A 110 6.46 -21.41 -26.88
CA LYS A 110 7.32 -22.56 -26.54
C LYS A 110 8.78 -22.16 -26.30
N SER A 111 9.28 -21.14 -27.01
CA SER A 111 10.66 -20.68 -26.86
C SER A 111 10.91 -19.93 -25.54
N PHE A 112 9.90 -19.21 -25.03
CA PHE A 112 10.03 -18.42 -23.79
C PHE A 112 9.77 -19.20 -22.49
N ASN A 113 9.31 -20.46 -22.56
CA ASN A 113 9.19 -21.35 -21.40
C ASN A 113 10.54 -21.84 -20.85
N THR A 114 11.67 -21.28 -21.30
CA THR A 114 13.03 -21.66 -20.88
C THR A 114 13.75 -20.57 -20.07
N ILE A 115 13.03 -19.50 -19.68
CA ILE A 115 13.62 -18.44 -18.86
C ILE A 115 13.77 -18.99 -17.45
N ASP A 116 15.03 -19.19 -17.06
CA ASP A 116 15.49 -19.69 -15.78
C ASP A 116 14.84 -18.86 -14.64
N ASP A 117 13.90 -19.46 -13.91
CA ASP A 117 13.19 -18.85 -12.78
C ASP A 117 14.08 -18.70 -11.53
N ASN A 118 15.40 -18.90 -11.65
CA ASN A 118 16.36 -18.79 -10.56
C ASN A 118 16.75 -17.34 -10.28
N PHE A 119 15.78 -16.52 -9.86
CA PHE A 119 16.06 -15.31 -9.07
C PHE A 119 15.99 -15.70 -7.59
N GLU A 120 17.10 -16.19 -7.03
CA GLU A 120 17.18 -16.65 -5.64
C GLU A 120 16.86 -15.55 -4.59
N ASN A 121 16.63 -14.29 -4.99
CA ASN A 121 16.17 -13.26 -4.07
C ASN A 121 15.25 -12.18 -4.67
N GLU A 122 14.21 -12.56 -5.43
CA GLU A 122 13.18 -11.64 -5.96
C GLU A 122 12.64 -10.67 -4.88
N LYS A 123 12.47 -11.17 -3.65
CA LYS A 123 12.06 -10.37 -2.49
C LYS A 123 13.04 -9.26 -2.15
N GLU A 124 14.34 -9.54 -2.10
CA GLU A 124 15.36 -8.51 -1.79
C GLU A 124 15.44 -7.42 -2.87
N ILE A 125 15.31 -7.81 -4.15
CA ILE A 125 15.25 -6.87 -5.26
C ILE A 125 14.01 -5.99 -5.15
N PHE A 126 12.86 -6.59 -4.85
CA PHE A 126 11.62 -5.86 -4.63
C PHE A 126 11.77 -4.89 -3.46
N ASP A 127 12.25 -5.34 -2.30
CA ASP A 127 12.51 -4.50 -1.11
C ASP A 127 13.48 -3.34 -1.41
N LEU A 128 14.46 -3.55 -2.31
CA LEU A 128 15.38 -2.49 -2.75
C LEU A 128 14.71 -1.47 -3.69
N LEU A 129 13.94 -1.94 -4.67
CA LEU A 129 13.14 -1.07 -5.54
C LEU A 129 12.11 -0.29 -4.73
N GLU A 130 11.45 -0.94 -3.79
CA GLU A 130 10.44 -0.36 -2.93
C GLU A 130 11.04 0.79 -2.09
N ARG A 131 12.20 0.59 -1.46
CA ARG A 131 12.90 1.67 -0.75
C ARG A 131 13.36 2.80 -1.68
N LYS A 132 13.74 2.48 -2.92
CA LYS A 132 14.17 3.49 -3.90
C LYS A 132 13.02 4.37 -4.39
N PHE A 133 11.84 3.79 -4.62
CA PHE A 133 10.66 4.54 -5.06
C PHE A 133 9.85 5.14 -3.91
N TYR A 134 9.98 4.58 -2.71
CA TYR A 134 9.27 5.01 -1.51
C TYR A 134 10.27 5.23 -0.37
N PRO A 135 11.00 6.36 -0.33
CA PRO A 135 12.02 6.62 0.69
C PRO A 135 11.48 6.56 2.13
N PHE A 136 10.19 6.80 2.33
CA PHE A 136 9.56 6.61 3.65
C PHE A 136 9.62 5.16 4.17
N LYS A 137 9.84 4.16 3.30
CA LYS A 137 10.06 2.75 3.68
C LYS A 137 11.47 2.47 4.21
N GLU A 138 12.35 3.47 4.26
CA GLU A 138 13.58 3.37 5.03
C GLU A 138 13.32 3.10 6.52
N ILE A 139 12.17 3.52 7.04
CA ILE A 139 11.75 3.22 8.42
C ILE A 139 10.96 1.92 8.41
N PRO A 140 11.42 0.88 9.13
CA PRO A 140 10.68 -0.36 9.23
C PRO A 140 9.39 -0.15 10.04
N TYR A 141 8.28 -0.64 9.49
CA TYR A 141 7.01 -0.74 10.19
C TYR A 141 6.77 -2.19 10.56
N TYR A 142 6.59 -2.43 11.86
CA TYR A 142 6.34 -3.76 12.39
C TYR A 142 4.83 -3.99 12.56
N GLU A 143 4.43 -5.25 12.68
CA GLU A 143 3.11 -5.58 13.23
C GLU A 143 3.00 -5.08 14.67
N TYR A 144 1.78 -4.73 15.10
CA TYR A 144 1.53 -4.09 16.40
C TYR A 144 2.27 -4.75 17.57
N ARG A 145 2.10 -6.07 17.77
CA ARG A 145 2.76 -6.79 18.88
C ARG A 145 4.29 -6.82 18.74
N GLN A 146 4.79 -7.00 17.52
CA GLN A 146 6.22 -7.04 17.23
C GLN A 146 6.88 -5.68 17.49
N ALA A 147 6.17 -4.59 17.22
CA ALA A 147 6.64 -3.23 17.47
C ALA A 147 6.90 -2.99 18.96
N PHE A 148 6.00 -3.45 19.85
CA PHE A 148 6.20 -3.34 21.29
C PHE A 148 7.38 -4.17 21.79
N LYS A 149 7.52 -5.40 21.30
CA LYS A 149 8.70 -6.22 21.61
C LYS A 149 9.99 -5.54 21.17
N LYS A 150 10.01 -4.96 19.96
CA LYS A 150 11.17 -4.25 19.45
C LYS A 150 11.47 -2.96 20.23
N ALA A 151 10.43 -2.26 20.67
CA ALA A 151 10.55 -1.07 21.51
C ALA A 151 11.11 -1.40 22.90
N GLU A 152 10.73 -2.54 23.48
CA GLU A 152 11.34 -3.08 24.72
C GLU A 152 12.83 -3.37 24.54
N GLU A 153 13.21 -4.04 23.44
CA GLU A 153 14.61 -4.36 23.15
C GLU A 153 15.49 -3.13 22.92
N THR A 154 14.92 -2.09 22.30
CA THR A 154 15.67 -0.89 21.88
C THR A 154 15.49 0.30 22.81
N ASN A 155 14.65 0.17 23.84
CA ASN A 155 14.25 1.23 24.75
C ASN A 155 13.74 2.51 24.03
N LYS A 156 12.92 2.29 22.98
CA LYS A 156 12.34 3.34 22.15
C LYS A 156 10.84 3.50 22.42
N LEU A 157 10.28 4.65 22.04
CA LEU A 157 8.83 4.84 22.04
C LEU A 157 8.19 4.11 20.85
N VAL A 158 6.92 3.74 20.98
CA VAL A 158 6.16 3.16 19.86
C VAL A 158 5.41 4.27 19.15
N HIS A 159 5.72 4.44 17.87
CA HIS A 159 5.01 5.34 16.97
C HIS A 159 3.97 4.55 16.19
N ILE A 160 2.70 4.86 16.42
CA ILE A 160 1.57 4.14 15.82
C ILE A 160 0.94 5.06 14.80
N ILE A 161 0.91 4.59 13.57
CA ILE A 161 0.25 5.27 12.48
C ILE A 161 -1.07 4.57 12.18
N VAL A 162 -2.13 5.38 12.04
CA VAL A 162 -3.39 4.97 11.42
C VAL A 162 -3.61 5.66 10.03
N LEU A 163 -2.65 6.45 9.47
CA LEU A 163 -2.51 6.87 8.03
C LEU A 163 -1.16 7.56 7.66
N TRP A 164 -0.86 7.62 6.35
CA TRP A 164 0.35 8.08 5.61
C TRP A 164 1.55 8.72 6.33
N VAL A 165 2.76 8.34 5.88
CA VAL A 165 4.04 8.87 6.34
C VAL A 165 4.45 10.09 5.52
N LEU A 166 4.93 11.14 6.18
CA LEU A 166 5.50 12.31 5.50
C LEU A 166 6.97 12.07 5.16
N GLU A 167 7.30 12.17 3.88
CA GLU A 167 8.66 12.06 3.38
C GLU A 167 9.45 13.34 3.69
N SER A 168 10.18 13.33 4.80
CA SER A 168 11.10 14.40 5.20
C SER A 168 12.28 13.83 5.97
N SER A 169 13.50 14.25 5.64
CA SER A 169 14.72 13.80 6.34
C SER A 169 14.67 14.05 7.84
N ALA A 170 14.07 15.17 8.28
CA ALA A 170 13.88 15.47 9.70
C ALA A 170 12.97 14.45 10.38
N VAL A 171 11.85 14.12 9.74
CA VAL A 171 10.90 13.10 10.25
C VAL A 171 11.55 11.73 10.27
N LEU A 172 12.18 11.32 9.17
CA LEU A 172 12.85 10.01 9.07
C LEU A 172 13.96 9.86 10.11
N ASN A 173 14.74 10.91 10.37
CA ASN A 173 15.78 10.87 11.39
C ASN A 173 15.18 10.72 12.80
N LEU A 174 14.13 11.47 13.14
CA LEU A 174 13.46 11.32 14.43
C LEU A 174 12.90 9.90 14.61
N LEU A 175 12.16 9.41 13.61
CA LEU A 175 11.58 8.06 13.61
C LEU A 175 12.66 6.98 13.77
N ARG A 176 13.77 7.08 13.04
CA ARG A 176 14.87 6.11 13.09
C ARG A 176 15.55 6.10 14.45
N GLU A 177 15.86 7.26 15.01
CA GLU A 177 16.65 7.38 16.23
C GLU A 177 15.83 7.01 17.47
N TYR A 178 14.59 7.48 17.57
CA TYR A 178 13.86 7.45 18.85
C TYR A 178 12.60 6.58 18.90
N PHE A 179 12.11 6.11 17.75
CA PHE A 179 10.84 5.42 17.66
C PHE A 179 10.96 4.03 17.04
N VAL A 180 9.99 3.16 17.35
CA VAL A 180 9.66 1.96 16.59
C VAL A 180 8.29 2.18 15.99
N SER A 181 8.19 2.10 14.67
CA SER A 181 6.95 2.40 13.95
C SER A 181 6.09 1.15 13.73
N THR A 182 4.77 1.32 13.81
CA THR A 182 3.78 0.27 13.51
C THR A 182 2.56 0.87 12.82
N TRP A 183 1.91 0.04 11.99
CA TRP A 183 0.55 0.29 11.51
C TRP A 183 -0.44 -0.57 12.26
N ALA A 184 -1.63 -0.05 12.53
CA ALA A 184 -2.70 -0.83 13.13
C ALA A 184 -4.05 -0.40 12.57
N LEU A 185 -4.86 -1.37 12.13
CA LEU A 185 -6.26 -1.12 11.79
C LEU A 185 -7.12 -1.24 13.05
N VAL A 186 -8.24 -0.50 13.07
CA VAL A 186 -9.23 -0.60 14.16
C VAL A 186 -9.72 -2.04 14.37
N VAL A 187 -9.86 -2.82 13.30
CA VAL A 187 -10.26 -4.23 13.37
C VAL A 187 -9.18 -5.08 14.04
N ASP A 188 -7.90 -4.82 13.76
CA ASP A 188 -6.77 -5.55 14.35
C ASP A 188 -6.66 -5.26 15.85
N LEU A 189 -6.82 -3.99 16.24
CA LEU A 189 -6.82 -3.60 17.65
C LEU A 189 -7.97 -4.27 18.42
N LYS A 190 -9.18 -4.31 17.85
CA LYS A 190 -10.33 -5.01 18.45
C LYS A 190 -10.08 -6.51 18.59
N ALA A 191 -9.45 -7.14 17.59
CA ALA A 191 -9.08 -8.55 17.63
C ALA A 191 -7.99 -8.86 18.68
N ILE A 192 -7.04 -7.94 18.88
CA ILE A 192 -6.04 -8.07 19.95
C ILE A 192 -6.71 -7.94 21.32
N ILE A 193 -7.63 -6.99 21.48
CA ILE A 193 -8.35 -6.76 22.74
C ILE A 193 -9.18 -7.99 23.15
N SER A 194 -9.84 -8.65 22.20
CA SER A 194 -10.69 -9.82 22.46
C SER A 194 -9.92 -11.10 22.79
N ASN A 195 -8.60 -11.14 22.55
CA ASN A 195 -7.77 -12.31 22.82
C ASN A 195 -7.28 -12.32 24.29
N GLN A 196 -7.85 -13.20 25.11
CA GLN A 196 -7.62 -13.26 26.57
C GLN A 196 -6.65 -14.36 27.03
N THR A 197 -5.53 -14.56 26.32
CA THR A 197 -4.44 -15.42 26.82
C THR A 197 -3.53 -14.65 27.78
N ASN A 198 -2.85 -15.32 28.72
CA ASN A 198 -2.02 -14.65 29.74
C ASN A 198 -0.93 -13.74 29.16
N ASP A 199 -0.28 -14.15 28.06
CA ASP A 199 0.72 -13.32 27.36
C ASP A 199 0.08 -12.17 26.57
N ALA A 200 -1.21 -12.29 26.20
CA ALA A 200 -1.94 -11.27 25.46
C ALA A 200 -2.57 -10.19 26.34
N ILE A 201 -2.54 -10.30 27.67
CA ILE A 201 -3.16 -9.29 28.56
C ILE A 201 -2.49 -7.93 28.38
N LYS A 202 -1.15 -7.89 28.31
CA LYS A 202 -0.39 -6.64 28.09
C LYS A 202 -0.70 -6.04 26.73
N ASP A 203 -0.72 -6.86 25.69
CA ASP A 203 -1.01 -6.42 24.32
C ASP A 203 -2.46 -5.93 24.20
N SER A 204 -3.40 -6.59 24.86
CA SER A 204 -4.81 -6.19 24.96
C SER A 204 -4.94 -4.83 25.65
N GLN A 205 -4.21 -4.59 26.75
CA GLN A 205 -4.20 -3.29 27.43
C GLN A 205 -3.61 -2.18 26.55
N ARG A 206 -2.47 -2.42 25.89
CA ARG A 206 -1.84 -1.47 24.95
C ARG A 206 -2.77 -1.13 23.78
N ALA A 207 -3.36 -2.16 23.16
CA ALA A 207 -4.29 -2.01 22.06
C ALA A 207 -5.55 -1.25 22.47
N LYS A 208 -6.05 -1.50 23.68
CA LYS A 208 -7.17 -0.74 24.26
C LYS A 208 -6.81 0.72 24.44
N GLN A 209 -5.64 1.04 25.00
CA GLN A 209 -5.18 2.43 25.14
C GLN A 209 -5.07 3.14 23.79
N ALA A 210 -4.57 2.44 22.75
CA ALA A 210 -4.51 2.98 21.40
C ALA A 210 -5.91 3.25 20.84
N LEU A 211 -6.83 2.29 20.99
CA LEU A 211 -8.20 2.39 20.49
C LEU A 211 -9.02 3.46 21.21
N ASP A 212 -8.86 3.60 22.53
CA ASP A 212 -9.56 4.60 23.36
C ASP A 212 -9.12 6.04 23.02
N ASN A 213 -7.92 6.21 22.46
CA ASN A 213 -7.38 7.50 22.03
C ASN A 213 -7.51 7.77 20.53
N TYR A 214 -7.98 6.79 19.76
CA TYR A 214 -8.16 6.92 18.32
C TYR A 214 -9.38 7.80 18.00
N ALA A 215 -9.19 8.75 17.07
CA ALA A 215 -10.28 9.51 16.47
C ALA A 215 -10.27 9.34 14.94
N PHE A 216 -11.45 9.15 14.36
CA PHE A 216 -11.65 9.07 12.90
C PHE A 216 -11.31 10.42 12.23
N PRO A 217 -10.80 10.45 10.98
CA PRO A 217 -10.55 9.32 10.07
C PRO A 217 -9.24 8.58 10.35
N VAL A 218 -8.32 9.23 11.03
CA VAL A 218 -6.93 8.83 11.16
C VAL A 218 -6.33 9.52 12.39
N GLU A 219 -5.60 8.74 13.18
CA GLU A 219 -4.84 9.25 14.31
C GLU A 219 -3.41 8.71 14.25
N SER A 220 -2.42 9.58 14.49
CA SER A 220 -1.06 9.16 14.84
C SER A 220 -0.91 9.22 16.36
N LEU A 221 -0.37 8.17 16.98
CA LEU A 221 -0.18 8.08 18.43
C LEU A 221 1.28 7.79 18.75
N ILE A 222 1.75 8.34 19.87
CA ILE A 222 2.99 7.90 20.50
C ILE A 222 2.65 7.21 21.82
N GLN A 223 3.06 5.96 21.96
CA GLN A 223 2.91 5.16 23.17
C GLN A 223 4.27 4.87 23.82
N LYS A 224 4.29 4.90 25.16
CA LYS A 224 5.35 4.28 25.94
C LYS A 224 5.26 2.76 25.80
N ILE A 225 6.32 2.06 26.18
CA ILE A 225 6.39 0.59 26.17
C ILE A 225 5.25 -0.04 26.98
N ASP A 226 4.79 0.59 28.06
CA ASP A 226 3.66 0.10 28.86
C ASP A 226 2.27 0.29 28.21
N GLY A 227 2.21 0.98 27.07
CA GLY A 227 0.96 1.30 26.36
C GLY A 227 0.38 2.67 26.67
N THR A 228 0.97 3.44 27.59
CA THR A 228 0.51 4.80 27.90
C THR A 228 0.68 5.70 26.68
N VAL A 229 -0.42 6.28 26.20
CA VAL A 229 -0.40 7.27 25.11
C VAL A 229 0.10 8.60 25.67
N ILE A 230 1.17 9.15 25.10
CA ILE A 230 1.79 10.40 25.55
C ILE A 230 1.68 11.53 24.53
N SER A 231 1.37 11.23 23.28
CA SER A 231 1.09 12.22 22.25
C SER A 231 0.12 11.65 21.22
N LYS A 232 -0.69 12.52 20.63
CA LYS A 232 -1.64 12.18 19.58
C LYS A 232 -1.75 13.31 18.56
N LEU A 233 -2.02 12.98 17.31
CA LEU A 233 -2.18 13.92 16.22
C LEU A 233 -3.18 13.36 15.20
N ASN A 234 -4.33 14.03 15.10
CA ASN A 234 -5.36 13.67 14.13
C ASN A 234 -4.97 14.17 12.74
N ALA A 235 -5.34 13.44 11.68
CA ALA A 235 -5.06 13.90 10.31
C ALA A 235 -5.78 15.22 9.98
N ASN A 236 -6.98 15.46 10.52
CA ASN A 236 -7.67 16.73 10.29
C ASN A 236 -6.85 17.88 10.87
N ASP A 237 -6.35 17.74 12.11
CA ASP A 237 -5.52 18.78 12.75
C ASP A 237 -4.18 18.98 12.04
N LEU A 238 -3.58 17.90 11.54
CA LEU A 238 -2.35 17.96 10.77
C LEU A 238 -2.54 18.73 9.46
N LEU A 239 -3.67 18.52 8.78
CA LEU A 239 -3.97 19.09 7.46
C LEU A 239 -4.71 20.44 7.54
N ASP A 240 -5.20 20.86 8.71
CA ASP A 240 -5.98 22.09 8.85
C ASP A 240 -5.11 23.35 8.66
N THR A 241 -5.23 24.01 7.52
CA THR A 241 -4.53 25.26 7.19
C THR A 241 -5.44 26.47 7.43
N PRO A 242 -4.98 27.52 8.14
CA PRO A 242 -5.75 28.75 8.27
C PRO A 242 -5.81 29.48 6.91
N SER A 243 -7.03 29.61 6.40
CA SER A 243 -7.47 30.26 5.14
C SER A 243 -7.30 29.45 3.84
N LYS A 244 -8.44 29.24 3.17
CA LYS A 244 -8.63 28.51 1.89
C LYS A 244 -8.17 29.30 0.65
N THR A 245 -7.10 30.06 0.76
CA THR A 245 -6.57 30.82 -0.37
C THR A 245 -5.09 30.58 -0.47
N GLU A 246 -4.75 29.91 -1.56
CA GLU A 246 -3.43 29.70 -2.15
C GLU A 246 -2.67 28.43 -1.72
N GLU A 247 -2.53 27.57 -2.74
CA GLU A 247 -1.59 26.47 -2.92
C GLU A 247 -1.77 25.21 -2.05
N PHE A 248 -2.09 24.11 -2.75
CA PHE A 248 -2.00 22.73 -2.29
C PHE A 248 -0.93 22.54 -1.21
N LEU A 249 -1.35 22.23 0.02
CA LEU A 249 -0.54 21.66 1.11
C LEU A 249 0.91 22.19 1.10
N ASN A 250 1.15 23.34 1.74
CA ASN A 250 2.52 23.76 2.01
C ASN A 250 3.22 22.65 2.83
N LYS A 251 3.94 21.75 2.13
CA LYS A 251 4.54 20.54 2.69
C LYS A 251 5.39 20.87 3.91
N ASP A 252 5.99 22.06 3.94
CA ASP A 252 6.81 22.52 5.05
C ASP A 252 6.02 22.68 6.35
N ILE A 253 4.78 23.18 6.30
CA ILE A 253 3.95 23.35 7.51
C ILE A 253 3.51 22.00 8.06
N THR A 254 3.06 21.09 7.18
CA THR A 254 2.65 19.74 7.57
C THR A 254 3.83 18.95 8.15
N ILE A 255 5.01 19.06 7.53
CA ILE A 255 6.26 18.47 8.06
C ILE A 255 6.62 19.08 9.42
N GLN A 256 6.59 20.40 9.57
CA GLN A 256 6.92 21.07 10.84
C GLN A 256 5.98 20.65 11.97
N ARG A 257 4.67 20.56 11.71
CA ARG A 257 3.68 20.07 12.68
C ARG A 257 3.97 18.64 13.11
N TYR A 258 4.33 17.78 12.15
CA TYR A 258 4.64 16.39 12.45
C TYR A 258 5.97 16.23 13.21
N VAL A 259 7.00 17.00 12.84
CA VAL A 259 8.26 17.08 13.60
C VAL A 259 7.98 17.53 15.03
N HIS A 260 7.18 18.59 15.21
CA HIS A 260 6.81 19.08 16.53
C HIS A 260 6.08 18.01 17.36
N PHE A 261 5.14 17.28 16.75
CA PHE A 261 4.45 16.15 17.38
C PHE A 261 5.42 15.08 17.90
N LEU A 262 6.44 14.71 17.12
CA LEU A 262 7.45 13.74 17.52
C LEU A 262 8.35 14.28 18.64
N GLU A 263 8.88 15.50 18.49
CA GLU A 263 9.75 16.14 19.49
C GLU A 263 9.05 16.36 20.83
N GLU A 264 7.77 16.76 20.80
CA GLU A 264 6.98 16.94 22.00
C GLU A 264 6.83 15.62 22.77
N ALA A 265 6.64 14.50 22.06
CA ALA A 265 6.55 13.20 22.69
C ALA A 265 7.87 12.80 23.38
N LEU A 266 9.03 13.13 22.79
CA LEU A 266 10.34 12.92 23.41
C LEU A 266 10.52 13.76 24.68
N ASN A 267 9.97 14.98 24.70
CA ASN A 267 10.00 15.82 25.90
C ASN A 267 9.09 15.28 27.01
N ARG A 268 7.93 14.71 26.66
CA ARG A 268 7.00 14.06 27.60
C ARG A 268 7.46 12.68 28.09
N GLN A 269 8.48 12.10 27.47
CA GLN A 269 9.07 10.82 27.88
C GLN A 269 9.96 10.97 29.14
N LYS A 270 10.64 12.11 29.28
CA LYS A 270 11.52 12.45 30.41
C LYS A 270 10.74 12.57 31.71
#